data_AF-A0A9Q3L7K4-F1
#
_entry.id   AF-A0A9Q3L7K4-F1
#
_cell.length_a   1.000
_cell.length_b   1.000
_cell.length_c   1.000
_cell.angle_alpha   90.00
_cell.angle_beta   90.00
_cell.angle_gamma   90.00
#
_symmetry.space_group_name_H-M   'P 1'
#
loop_
_entity.id
_entity.type
_entity.pdbx_description
1 polymer ?
#
loop_
_entity_poly.entity_id
_entity_poly.type
_entity_poly.pdbx_seq_one_letter_code
_entity_poly.pdbx_strand_id
1 'polypeptide(L)' 'MNFITQLPLSNNFDSAMVAVDRFSKMEIFIPTYGTITALDLAQIFISHVFSKHGLP' A
#
# COMPACT_ATOMS: atom_id res chain seq x y z
N MET A 1 -2.14 4.67 7.15
CA MET A 1 -1.63 3.51 6.38
C MET A 1 -1.75 2.29 7.27
N ASN A 2 -2.32 1.21 6.76
CA ASN A 2 -2.47 -0.06 7.46
C ASN A 2 -1.86 -1.18 6.60
N PHE A 3 -1.41 -2.26 7.23
CA PHE A 3 -0.92 -3.45 6.53
C PHE A 3 -1.79 -4.65 6.86
N ILE A 4 -2.22 -5.35 5.82
CA ILE A 4 -2.85 -6.66 5.93
C ILE A 4 -1.78 -7.67 5.54
N THR A 5 -1.34 -8.48 6.49
CA THR A 5 -0.33 -9.51 6.30
C THR A 5 -0.97 -10.90 6.33
N GLN A 6 -0.27 -11.92 5.81
CA GLN A 6 -0.72 -13.32 5.81
C GLN A 6 -1.94 -13.58 4.91
N LEU A 7 -1.98 -12.93 3.75
CA LEU A 7 -3.01 -13.21 2.75
C LEU A 7 -2.65 -14.48 1.98
N PRO A 8 -3.63 -15.28 1.51
CA PRO A 8 -3.32 -16.40 0.63
C PRO A 8 -2.53 -15.89 -0.58
N LEU A 9 -1.43 -16.60 -0.89
CA LEU A 9 -0.45 -16.19 -1.88
C LEU A 9 -1.14 -15.94 -3.22
N SER A 10 -1.20 -14.68 -3.65
CA SER A 10 -1.94 -14.25 -4.84
C SER A 10 -1.02 -13.45 -5.74
N ASN A 11 -0.75 -13.97 -6.94
CA ASN A 11 0.24 -13.41 -7.87
C ASN A 11 1.63 -13.18 -7.25
N ASN A 12 2.07 -14.09 -6.36
CA ASN A 12 3.30 -14.00 -5.56
C ASN A 12 3.30 -12.98 -4.41
N PHE A 13 2.22 -12.22 -4.22
CA PHE A 13 2.07 -11.31 -3.10
C PHE A 13 1.37 -12.00 -1.91
N ASP A 14 1.86 -11.72 -0.70
CA ASP A 14 1.41 -12.31 0.58
C ASP A 14 0.91 -11.22 1.55
N SER A 15 0.96 -9.95 1.13
CA SER A 15 0.54 -8.83 1.96
C SER A 15 -0.09 -7.73 1.11
N ALA A 16 -0.92 -6.90 1.73
CA ALA A 16 -1.51 -5.74 1.08
C ALA A 16 -1.35 -4.51 1.97
N MET A 17 -0.85 -3.44 1.38
CA MET A 17 -0.80 -2.14 2.01
C MET A 17 -2.10 -1.39 1.73
N VAL A 18 -2.70 -0.80 2.76
CA VAL A 18 -3.92 0.01 2.66
C VAL A 18 -3.58 1.46 3.01
N ALA A 19 -3.74 2.35 2.05
CA ALA A 19 -3.69 3.78 2.27
C ALA A 19 -5.11 4.34 2.24
N VAL A 20 -5.54 4.97 3.33
CA VAL A 20 -6.86 5.58 3.45
C VAL A 20 -6.69 7.09 3.33
N ASP A 21 -7.30 7.68 2.32
CA ASP A 21 -7.48 9.13 2.28
C ASP A 21 -8.68 9.51 3.16
N ARG A 22 -8.42 10.27 4.23
CA ARG A 22 -9.45 10.64 5.20
C ARG A 22 -10.41 11.68 4.65
N PHE A 23 -10.00 12.44 3.62
CA PHE A 23 -10.84 13.47 3.02
C PHE A 23 -11.90 12.87 2.10
N SER A 24 -11.49 12.02 1.14
CA SER A 24 -12.41 11.37 0.19
C SER A 24 -13.02 10.06 0.69
N LYS A 25 -12.53 9.53 1.83
CA LYS A 25 -12.79 8.15 2.29
C LYS A 25 -12.39 7.09 1.24
N MET A 26 -11.48 7.43 0.33
CA MET A 26 -10.96 6.49 -0.65
C MET A 26 -9.90 5.60 -0.03
N GLU A 27 -10.02 4.29 -0.25
CA GLU A 27 -9.03 3.31 0.18
C GLU A 27 -8.26 2.80 -1.04
N ILE A 28 -6.94 2.91 -0.99
CA ILE A 28 -6.03 2.40 -2.01
C ILE A 28 -5.37 1.13 -1.46
N PHE A 29 -5.64 0.01 -2.14
CA PHE A 29 -5.02 -1.29 -1.86
C PHE A 29 -3.85 -1.50 -2.81
N ILE A 30 -2.67 -1.74 -2.24
CA ILE A 30 -1.45 -2.00 -3.00
C ILE A 30 -0.92 -3.37 -2.60
N PRO A 31 -0.84 -4.34 -3.54
CA PRO A 31 -0.27 -5.65 -3.25
C PRO A 31 1.23 -5.53 -2.96
N THR A 32 1.67 -6.17 -1.89
CA THR A 32 3.05 -6.14 -1.37
C THR A 32 3.48 -7.50 -0.86
N TYR A 33 4.77 -7.65 -0.56
CA TYR A 33 5.31 -8.86 0.03
C TYR A 33 5.52 -8.63 1.52
N GLY A 34 5.34 -9.66 2.35
CA GLY A 34 5.58 -9.55 3.80
C GLY A 34 7.03 -9.20 4.16
N THR A 35 7.97 -9.38 3.22
CA THR A 35 9.40 -9.10 3.36
C THR A 35 9.85 -7.76 2.79
N ILE A 36 8.91 -6.90 2.36
CA ILE A 36 9.25 -5.62 1.72
C ILE A 36 10.01 -4.68 2.68
N THR A 37 11.05 -4.01 2.19
CA THR A 37 11.79 -3.04 3.00
C THR A 37 11.03 -1.72 3.12
N ALA A 38 11.31 -0.95 4.18
CA ALA A 38 10.69 0.37 4.37
C ALA A 38 10.95 1.34 3.21
N LEU A 39 12.07 1.17 2.50
CA LEU A 39 12.43 2.00 1.35
C LEU A 39 11.58 1.66 0.11
N ASP A 40 11.42 0.38 -0.19
CA ASP A 40 10.54 -0.08 -1.28
C ASP A 40 9.10 0.35 -1.03
N LEU A 41 8.66 0.24 0.22
CA LEU A 41 7.34 0.66 0.68
C LEU A 41 7.14 2.17 0.46
N ALA A 42 8.14 2.99 0.81
CA ALA A 42 8.10 4.44 0.58
C ALA A 42 8.02 4.78 -0.92
N GLN A 43 8.77 4.09 -1.77
CA GLN A 43 8.69 4.30 -3.22
C GLN A 43 7.30 3.96 -3.77
N ILE A 44 6.74 2.82 -3.35
CA ILE A 44 5.40 2.39 -3.75
C ILE A 44 4.35 3.40 -3.28
N PHE A 45 4.45 3.90 -2.04
CA PHE A 45 3.54 4.90 -1.49
C PHE A 45 3.60 6.21 -2.26
N ILE A 46 4.79 6.71 -2.59
CA ILE A 46 4.95 7.93 -3.38
C ILE A 46 4.37 7.72 -4.78
N SER A 47 4.67 6.59 -5.42
CA SER A 47 4.22 6.31 -6.78
C SER A 47 2.70 6.09 -6.89
N HIS A 48 2.06 5.48 -5.89
CA HIS A 48 0.65 5.07 -5.99
C HIS A 48 -0.33 5.93 -5.21
N VAL A 49 0.09 6.48 -4.07
CA VAL A 49 -0.75 7.30 -3.20
C VAL A 49 -0.46 8.79 -3.44
N PHE A 50 0.81 9.19 -3.30
CA PHE A 50 1.19 10.60 -3.47
C PHE A 50 0.96 11.09 -4.90
N SER A 51 1.26 10.26 -5.92
CA SER A 51 0.97 10.61 -7.31
C SER A 51 -0.52 10.81 -7.60
N LYS A 52 -1.43 10.16 -6.85
CA LYS A 52 -2.88 10.23 -7.10
C LYS A 52 -3.58 11.30 -6.30
N HIS A 53 -3.12 11.57 -5.07
CA HIS A 53 -3.83 12.45 -4.13
C HIS A 53 -3.02 13.68 -3.73
N GLY A 54 -1.75 13.76 -4.13
CA GLY A 54 -0.87 14.86 -3.72
C GLY A 54 -0.52 14.76 -2.24
N LEU A 55 -0.49 15.90 -1.56
CA LEU A 55 -0.18 15.98 -0.14
C LEU A 55 -1.33 15.39 0.69
N PRO A 56 -1.04 14.48 1.64
CA PRO A 56 -2.02 13.85 2.51
C PRO A 56 -2.65 14.82 3.53
#